data_AF-A0A5N0TDP1-F1
#
_entry.id   AF-A0A5N0TDP1-F1
#
_cell.length_a   1.000
_cell.length_b   1.000
_cell.length_c   1.000
_cell.angle_alpha   90.00
_cell.angle_beta   90.00
_cell.angle_gamma   90.00
#
_symmetry.space_group_name_H-M   'P 1'
#
loop_
_entity.id
_entity.type
_entity.pdbx_description
1 polymer ?
#
loop_
_entity_poly.entity_id
_entity_poly.type
_entity_poly.pdbx_seq_one_letter_code
_entity_poly.pdbx_strand_id
1 'polypeptide(L)'
;MSDFRPAKKRIDVTVGESVRIIRELQEMSQNDLARASGIAQSTISAIENDRINLGVERAKTIARVLKCHPAVLVFPGWEVTTEHAA
;
A
#
# COMPACT_ATOMS: atom_id res chain seq x y z
N MET A 1 5.22 31.58 1.09
CA MET A 1 4.48 30.33 1.41
C MET A 1 3.88 30.44 2.81
N SER A 2 3.04 31.44 3.08
CA SER A 2 2.51 31.73 4.43
C SER A 2 1.15 31.10 4.73
N ASP A 3 0.49 30.50 3.74
CA ASP A 3 -0.88 29.98 3.87
C ASP A 3 -0.98 28.46 3.70
N PHE A 4 0.13 27.73 3.71
CA PHE A 4 0.08 26.26 3.69
C PHE A 4 -0.52 25.75 5.00
N ARG A 5 -1.65 25.06 4.91
CA ARG A 5 -2.27 24.34 6.03
C ARG A 5 -2.33 22.87 5.66
N PRO A 6 -1.62 21.97 6.37
CA PRO A 6 -1.67 20.54 6.07
C PRO A 6 -3.11 20.04 6.23
N ALA A 7 -3.50 19.11 5.36
CA ALA A 7 -4.80 18.46 5.47
C ALA A 7 -4.85 17.65 6.78
N LYS A 8 -6.01 17.68 7.46
CA LYS A 8 -6.22 16.91 8.68
C LYS A 8 -6.24 15.41 8.34
N LYS A 9 -5.23 14.66 8.81
CA LYS A 9 -5.20 13.20 8.77
C LYS A 9 -6.37 12.63 9.59
N ARG A 10 -7.16 11.72 9.00
CA ARG A 10 -8.35 11.14 9.63
C ARG A 10 -8.13 9.74 10.18
N ILE A 11 -7.34 8.95 9.47
CA ILE A 11 -7.01 7.56 9.82
C ILE A 11 -5.55 7.31 9.47
N ASP A 12 -4.92 6.43 10.26
CA ASP A 12 -3.71 5.74 9.84
C ASP A 12 -4.09 4.59 8.92
N VAL A 13 -3.25 4.32 7.92
CA VAL A 13 -3.46 3.22 6.96
C VAL A 13 -2.21 2.36 7.01
N THR A 14 -2.38 1.07 7.29
CA THR A 14 -1.27 0.11 7.28
C THR A 14 -0.87 -0.26 5.85
N VAL A 15 0.28 -0.93 5.70
CA VAL A 15 0.71 -1.46 4.40
C VAL A 15 -0.28 -2.52 3.90
N GLY A 16 -0.76 -3.41 4.78
CA GLY A 16 -1.78 -4.40 4.44
C GLY A 16 -3.09 -3.75 3.98
N GLU A 17 -3.56 -2.74 4.70
CA GLU A 17 -4.74 -1.97 4.31
C GLU A 17 -4.56 -1.24 2.98
N SER A 18 -3.39 -0.67 2.71
CA SER A 18 -3.10 -0.04 1.42
C SER A 18 -3.26 -1.02 0.25
N VAL A 19 -2.70 -2.22 0.37
CA VAL A 19 -2.87 -3.28 -0.64
C VAL A 19 -4.34 -3.62 -0.83
N ARG A 20 -5.07 -3.82 0.28
CA ARG A 20 -6.50 -4.14 0.24
C ARG A 20 -7.33 -3.04 -0.42
N ILE A 21 -7.12 -1.78 -0.05
CA ILE A 21 -7.82 -0.62 -0.59
C ILE A 21 -7.62 -0.54 -2.10
N ILE A 22 -6.37 -0.58 -2.56
CA ILE A 22 -6.07 -0.50 -4.00
C ILE A 22 -6.65 -1.70 -4.77
N ARG A 23 -6.61 -2.91 -4.19
CA ARG A 23 -7.22 -4.11 -4.78
C ARG A 23 -8.74 -3.96 -4.92
N GLU A 24 -9.43 -3.52 -3.87
CA GLU A 24 -10.89 -3.40 -3.85
C GLU A 24 -11.38 -2.25 -4.74
N LEU A 25 -10.61 -1.15 -4.85
CA LEU A 25 -10.87 -0.08 -5.82
C LEU A 25 -10.79 -0.55 -7.29
N GLN A 26 -10.11 -1.67 -7.54
CA GLN A 26 -10.04 -2.31 -8.86
C GLN A 26 -11.02 -3.49 -9.01
N GLU A 27 -11.96 -3.64 -8.07
CA GLU A 27 -12.97 -4.70 -8.05
C GLU A 27 -12.38 -6.12 -8.09
N MET A 28 -11.12 -6.27 -7.63
CA MET A 28 -10.44 -7.56 -7.60
C MET A 28 -10.68 -8.27 -6.27
N SER A 29 -10.99 -9.56 -6.29
CA SER A 29 -10.91 -10.40 -5.08
C SER A 29 -9.47 -10.75 -4.74
N GLN A 30 -9.20 -11.26 -3.52
CA GLN A 30 -7.88 -11.79 -3.18
C GLN A 30 -7.46 -12.95 -4.10
N ASN A 31 -8.42 -13.75 -4.57
CA ASN A 31 -8.15 -14.83 -5.54
C ASN A 31 -7.76 -14.28 -6.92
N ASP A 32 -8.33 -13.16 -7.34
CA ASP A 32 -7.97 -12.52 -8.61
C ASP A 32 -6.56 -11.95 -8.55
N LEU A 33 -6.22 -11.26 -7.45
CA LEU A 33 -4.86 -10.79 -7.23
C LEU A 33 -3.87 -11.95 -7.12
N ALA A 34 -4.23 -13.05 -6.46
CA ALA A 34 -3.40 -14.25 -6.36
C ALA A 34 -3.07 -14.81 -7.74
N ARG A 35 -4.10 -15.03 -8.56
CA ARG A 35 -3.97 -15.56 -9.91
C ARG A 35 -3.12 -14.66 -10.81
N ALA A 36 -3.32 -13.34 -10.74
CA ALA A 36 -2.60 -12.39 -11.58
C ALA A 36 -1.15 -12.11 -11.11
N SER A 37 -0.87 -12.23 -9.81
CA SER A 37 0.47 -11.97 -9.24
C SER A 37 1.34 -13.22 -9.13
N GLY A 38 0.75 -14.42 -9.21
CA GLY A 38 1.44 -15.68 -8.92
C GLY A 38 1.73 -15.88 -7.42
N ILE A 39 1.18 -15.05 -6.55
CA ILE A 39 1.31 -15.17 -5.09
C ILE A 39 0.12 -15.99 -4.56
N ALA A 40 0.37 -16.91 -3.63
CA ALA A 40 -0.70 -17.68 -3.00
C ALA A 40 -1.73 -16.75 -2.34
N GLN A 41 -3.03 -17.02 -2.52
CA GLN A 41 -4.09 -16.20 -1.92
C GLN A 41 -3.96 -16.11 -0.39
N SER A 42 -3.54 -17.18 0.28
CA SER A 42 -3.26 -17.18 1.72
C SER A 42 -2.16 -16.19 2.11
N THR A 43 -1.16 -16.00 1.24
CA THR A 43 -0.09 -15.00 1.44
C THR A 43 -0.63 -13.59 1.22
N ILE A 44 -1.48 -13.36 0.23
CA ILE A 44 -2.16 -12.07 0.04
C ILE A 44 -3.01 -11.73 1.26
N SER A 45 -3.80 -12.69 1.75
CA SER A 45 -4.60 -12.51 2.96
C SER A 45 -3.72 -12.20 4.18
N ALA A 46 -2.59 -12.89 4.35
CA ALA A 46 -1.66 -12.60 5.43
C ALA A 46 -1.02 -11.21 5.34
N ILE A 47 -0.74 -10.72 4.12
CA ILE A 47 -0.26 -9.35 3.87
C ILE A 47 -1.36 -8.34 4.20
N GLU A 48 -2.57 -8.52 3.66
CA GLU A 48 -3.69 -7.58 3.84
C GLU A 48 -4.17 -7.47 5.29
N ASN A 49 -3.88 -8.47 6.12
CA ASN A 49 -4.17 -8.47 7.56
C ASN A 49 -2.93 -8.20 8.41
N ASP A 50 -1.85 -7.66 7.82
CA ASP A 50 -0.58 -7.30 8.48
C ASP A 50 0.07 -8.43 9.30
N ARG A 51 -0.24 -9.70 8.98
CA ARG A 51 0.37 -10.88 9.62
C ARG A 51 1.76 -11.18 9.06
N ILE A 52 2.04 -10.71 7.83
CA ILE A 52 3.34 -10.85 7.17
C ILE A 52 3.69 -9.50 6.54
N ASN A 53 4.93 -9.05 6.77
CA ASN A 53 5.44 -7.83 6.14
C ASN A 53 5.53 -7.95 4.62
N LEU A 54 5.10 -6.91 3.92
CA LEU A 54 5.24 -6.82 2.47
C LEU A 54 6.68 -6.41 2.09
N GLY A 55 7.50 -7.40 1.75
CA GLY A 55 8.85 -7.15 1.23
C GLY A 55 8.85 -6.49 -0.15
N VAL A 56 9.94 -5.80 -0.48
CA VAL A 56 10.10 -4.99 -1.71
C VAL A 56 9.79 -5.77 -3.00
N GLU A 57 10.27 -7.01 -3.12
CA GLU A 57 10.02 -7.81 -4.34
C GLU A 57 8.55 -8.20 -4.50
N ARG A 58 7.87 -8.54 -3.41
CA ARG A 58 6.42 -8.79 -3.43
C ARG A 58 5.65 -7.50 -3.70
N ALA A 59 6.08 -6.37 -3.15
CA ALA A 59 5.49 -5.07 -3.44
C ALA A 59 5.57 -4.74 -4.93
N LYS A 60 6.73 -4.93 -5.57
CA LYS A 60 6.89 -4.76 -7.03
C LYS A 60 5.94 -5.63 -7.83
N THR A 61 5.81 -6.91 -7.45
CA THR A 61 4.92 -7.87 -8.13
C THR A 61 3.45 -7.48 -7.99
N ILE A 62 2.98 -7.21 -6.77
CA ILE A 62 1.60 -6.80 -6.50
C ILE A 62 1.29 -5.47 -7.18
N ALA A 63 2.18 -4.48 -7.06
CA ALA A 63 2.00 -3.15 -7.64
C ALA A 63 1.88 -3.19 -9.17
N ARG A 64 2.62 -4.07 -9.84
CA ARG A 64 2.50 -4.27 -11.29
C ARG A 64 1.11 -4.77 -11.69
N VAL A 65 0.56 -5.73 -10.93
CA VAL A 65 -0.80 -6.25 -11.16
C VAL A 65 -1.85 -5.17 -10.88
N LEU A 66 -1.69 -4.47 -9.76
CA LEU A 66 -2.57 -3.38 -9.33
C LEU A 66 -2.29 -2.06 -10.08
N LYS A 67 -1.45 -2.07 -11.12
CA LYS A 67 -1.13 -0.91 -11.97
C LYS A 67 -0.79 0.37 -11.19
N CYS A 68 -0.07 0.23 -10.08
CA CYS A 68 0.38 1.35 -9.25
C CYS A 68 1.90 1.29 -9.05
N HIS A 69 2.47 2.40 -8.57
CA HIS A 69 3.87 2.40 -8.17
C HIS A 69 4.04 1.68 -6.82
N PRO A 70 5.07 0.85 -6.59
CA PRO A 70 5.22 0.09 -5.34
C PRO A 70 5.19 0.95 -4.08
N ALA A 71 5.70 2.18 -4.16
CA ALA A 71 5.69 3.13 -3.05
C ALA A 71 4.27 3.45 -2.53
N VAL A 72 3.25 3.37 -3.39
CA VAL A 72 1.84 3.57 -2.98
C VAL A 72 1.41 2.50 -1.97
N LEU A 73 1.92 1.27 -2.11
CA LEU A 73 1.57 0.16 -1.22
C LEU A 73 2.37 0.19 0.09
N VAL A 74 3.68 0.42 0.01
CA VAL A 74 4.59 0.25 1.16
C VAL A 74 4.79 1.51 2.00
N PHE A 75 4.36 2.68 1.51
CA PHE A 75 4.49 3.95 2.22
C PHE A 75 3.14 4.69 2.39
N PRO A 76 2.10 4.03 2.92
CA PRO A 76 0.83 4.70 3.16
C PRO A 76 1.00 5.80 4.22
N GLY A 77 0.91 7.06 3.79
CA GLY A 77 1.05 8.20 4.69
C GLY A 77 2.47 8.51 5.14
N TRP A 78 3.48 8.20 4.31
CA TRP A 78 4.85 8.68 4.56
C TRP A 78 4.92 10.22 4.48
N GLU A 79 5.33 10.82 5.58
CA GLU A 79 5.61 12.26 5.65
C GLU A 79 7.12 12.46 5.61
N VAL A 80 7.57 13.28 4.66
CA VAL A 80 8.95 13.77 4.69
C VAL A 80 9.00 14.81 5.78
N THR A 81 9.64 14.50 6.90
CA THR A 81 10.02 15.52 7.87
C THR A 81 10.89 16.53 7.14
N THR A 82 10.36 17.72 6.87
CA THR A 82 11.19 18.87 6.52
C THR A 82 12.00 19.20 7.77
N GLU A 83 13.22 18.67 7.86
CA GLU A 83 14.27 19.33 8.63
C GLU A 83 14.42 20.71 7.98
N HIS A 84 13.78 21.71 8.58
CA HIS A 84 14.27 23.07 8.41
C HIS A 84 15.72 23.00 8.87
N ALA A 85 16.64 23.05 7.92
CA ALA A 85 18.04 23.30 8.17
C ALA A 85 18.10 24.51 9.11
N ALA A 86 18.47 24.23 10.36
CA ALA A 86 18.78 25.25 11.35
C ALA A 86 20.08 25.95 10.96
#